data_AF-A0A821N271-F1
#
_entry.id   AF-A0A821N271-F1
#
_cell.length_a   1.000
_cell.length_b   1.000
_cell.length_c   1.000
_cell.angle_alpha   90.00
_cell.angle_beta   90.00
_cell.angle_gamma   90.00
#
_symmetry.space_group_name_H-M   'P 1'
#
loop_
_entity.id
_entity.type
_entity.pdbx_description
1 polymer ?
#
loop_
_entity_poly.entity_id
_entity_poly.type
_entity_poly.pdbx_seq_one_letter_code
_entity_poly.pdbx_strand_id
1 'polypeptide(L)'
;LRLAHWITQKQYELLCVKPSEAKLAHLYYLPKTHKPGTPLRPIVSGLKHPTIKISTYLDQLLRPLFNKIGLKTTTTSGFEVMKQVYEWSTTNLRKETLLCTIDVVDLYTMIPQTEGVLAIKKMLDYLELKQIGGLKIETIIRLSRFVMKNNYFLYEGQYYHQIRGGAMGSPLTLTIANCYMFFFERNIVKQITNA
;
A
#
# COMPACT_ATOMS: atom_id res chain seq x y z
N LEU A 1 -14.34 -1.58 21.80
CA LEU A 1 -14.11 -1.52 20.34
C LEU A 1 -15.38 -1.01 19.63
N ARG A 2 -15.43 0.26 19.20
CA ARG A 2 -16.60 0.92 18.56
C ARG A 2 -16.92 0.42 17.13
N LEU A 3 -16.61 -0.84 16.80
CA LEU A 3 -16.83 -1.45 15.49
C LEU A 3 -18.03 -2.41 15.46
N ALA A 4 -18.60 -2.78 16.61
CA ALA A 4 -19.72 -3.73 16.69
C ALA A 4 -20.97 -3.33 15.88
N HIS A 5 -21.17 -2.04 15.63
CA HIS A 5 -22.27 -1.54 14.79
C HIS A 5 -21.92 -1.44 13.29
N TRP A 6 -20.67 -1.71 12.92
CA TRP A 6 -20.13 -1.50 11.56
C TRP A 6 -19.80 -2.79 10.82
N ILE A 7 -19.64 -3.89 11.56
CA ILE A 7 -19.36 -5.24 11.05
C ILE A 7 -20.25 -6.26 11.77
N THR A 8 -20.57 -7.34 11.09
CA THR A 8 -21.34 -8.45 11.69
C THR A 8 -20.48 -9.25 12.67
N GLN A 9 -21.11 -10.06 13.53
CA GLN A 9 -20.41 -10.96 14.44
C GLN A 9 -19.44 -11.91 13.71
N LYS A 10 -19.89 -12.49 12.59
CA LYS A 10 -19.07 -13.34 11.73
C LYS A 10 -17.85 -12.60 11.17
N GLN A 11 -18.02 -11.34 10.76
CA GLN A 11 -16.91 -10.50 10.31
C GLN A 11 -15.97 -10.18 11.47
N TYR A 12 -16.48 -9.91 12.67
CA TYR A 12 -15.64 -9.69 13.85
C TYR A 12 -14.76 -10.90 14.15
N GLU A 13 -15.34 -12.10 14.18
CA GLU A 13 -14.60 -13.36 14.42
C GLU A 13 -13.54 -13.62 13.36
N LEU A 14 -13.84 -13.30 12.09
CA LEU A 14 -12.89 -13.42 10.98
C LEU A 14 -11.74 -12.42 11.10
N LEU A 15 -12.03 -11.18 11.52
CA LEU A 15 -11.07 -10.07 11.50
C LEU A 15 -10.27 -9.93 12.80
N CYS A 16 -10.71 -10.53 13.90
CA CYS A 16 -10.07 -10.42 15.20
C CYS A 16 -9.01 -11.51 15.40
N VAL A 17 -7.83 -11.11 15.87
CA VAL A 17 -6.80 -12.04 16.35
C VAL A 17 -7.08 -12.32 17.82
N LYS A 18 -7.09 -13.60 18.22
CA LYS A 18 -7.30 -13.94 19.64
C LYS A 18 -6.12 -13.40 20.46
N PRO A 19 -6.34 -12.90 21.69
CA PRO A 19 -5.24 -12.41 22.54
C PRO A 19 -4.11 -13.43 22.75
N SER A 20 -4.45 -14.73 22.84
CA SER A 20 -3.48 -15.83 22.96
C SER A 20 -2.65 -16.08 21.70
N GLU A 21 -3.11 -15.65 20.54
CA GLU A 21 -2.43 -15.79 19.24
C GLU A 21 -1.62 -14.55 18.88
N ALA A 22 -1.98 -13.40 19.44
CA ALA A 22 -1.37 -12.12 19.14
C ALA A 22 0.07 -12.06 19.66
N LYS A 23 0.98 -11.59 18.80
CA LYS A 23 2.35 -11.24 19.17
C LYS A 23 2.67 -9.85 18.67
N LEU A 24 3.49 -9.13 19.42
CA LEU A 24 4.04 -7.88 18.96
C LEU A 24 4.93 -8.13 17.73
N ALA A 25 4.89 -7.22 16.76
CA ALA A 25 5.78 -7.32 15.61
C ALA A 25 7.22 -6.98 16.01
N HIS A 26 8.19 -7.49 15.27
CA HIS A 26 9.61 -7.17 15.48
C HIS A 26 10.17 -6.41 14.28
N LEU A 27 10.88 -5.32 14.54
CA LEU A 27 11.62 -4.60 13.51
C LEU A 27 13.00 -5.26 13.34
N TYR A 28 13.34 -5.55 12.09
CA TYR A 28 14.68 -5.99 11.70
C TYR A 28 15.06 -5.36 10.36
N TYR A 29 16.32 -5.48 9.97
CA TYR A 29 16.85 -4.85 8.78
C TYR A 29 17.41 -5.87 7.79
N LEU A 30 17.14 -5.66 6.51
CA LEU A 30 17.75 -6.42 5.42
C LEU A 30 18.70 -5.54 4.61
N PRO A 31 19.93 -5.97 4.31
CA PRO A 31 20.87 -5.19 3.51
C PRO A 31 20.42 -5.09 2.05
N LYS A 32 20.46 -3.89 1.46
CA LYS A 32 20.30 -3.69 0.01
C LYS A 32 21.67 -3.84 -0.67
N THR A 33 22.13 -5.08 -0.82
CA THR A 33 23.48 -5.42 -1.35
C THR A 33 23.78 -4.90 -2.75
N HIS A 34 22.74 -4.58 -3.53
CA HIS A 34 22.85 -4.02 -4.89
C HIS A 34 22.97 -2.49 -4.91
N LYS A 35 22.96 -1.79 -3.77
CA LYS A 35 23.11 -0.33 -3.70
C LYS A 35 24.45 0.05 -3.04
N PRO A 36 25.13 1.12 -3.52
CA PRO A 36 26.34 1.64 -2.88
C PRO A 36 26.13 1.92 -1.38
N GLY A 37 27.11 1.55 -0.55
CA GLY A 37 27.01 1.69 0.91
C GLY A 37 26.07 0.70 1.61
N THR A 38 25.46 -0.25 0.87
CA THR A 38 24.61 -1.32 1.39
C THR A 38 23.55 -0.84 2.41
N PRO A 39 22.72 0.15 2.04
CA PRO A 39 21.72 0.72 2.95
C PRO A 39 20.75 -0.36 3.45
N LEU A 40 20.29 -0.20 4.68
CA LEU A 40 19.39 -1.13 5.34
C LEU A 40 17.93 -0.89 4.92
N ARG A 41 17.16 -1.97 4.78
CA ARG A 41 15.70 -1.96 4.56
C ARG A 41 15.00 -2.39 5.85
N PRO A 42 14.25 -1.52 6.53
CA PRO A 42 13.48 -1.92 7.70
C PRO A 42 12.33 -2.85 7.28
N ILE A 43 12.12 -3.92 8.04
CA ILE A 43 10.99 -4.84 7.87
C ILE A 43 10.35 -5.05 9.24
N VAL A 44 9.02 -4.94 9.29
CA VAL A 44 8.23 -5.22 10.48
C VAL A 44 7.61 -6.60 10.33
N SER A 45 8.17 -7.59 11.02
CA SER A 45 7.64 -8.96 11.02
C SER A 45 6.38 -9.04 11.88
N GLY A 46 5.21 -8.99 11.22
CA GLY A 46 3.91 -8.86 11.88
C GLY A 46 2.93 -10.00 11.62
N LEU A 47 3.38 -11.23 11.34
CA LEU A 47 2.48 -12.35 10.99
C LEU A 47 1.41 -12.66 12.06
N LYS A 48 1.70 -12.34 13.32
CA LYS A 48 0.78 -12.49 14.47
C LYS A 48 0.37 -11.15 15.07
N HIS A 49 0.61 -10.05 14.35
CA HIS A 49 0.28 -8.71 14.81
C HIS A 49 -1.24 -8.54 14.94
N PRO A 50 -1.76 -7.79 15.95
CA PRO A 50 -3.20 -7.66 16.17
C PRO A 50 -4.02 -7.19 14.96
N THR A 51 -3.40 -6.45 14.04
CA THR A 51 -4.05 -5.92 12.83
C THR A 51 -3.90 -6.82 11.58
N ILE A 52 -3.19 -7.94 11.67
CA ILE A 52 -2.80 -8.72 10.48
C ILE A 52 -4.00 -9.26 9.70
N LYS A 53 -5.02 -9.79 10.39
CA LYS A 53 -6.23 -10.34 9.74
C LYS A 53 -7.01 -9.24 9.01
N ILE A 54 -7.15 -8.07 9.62
CA ILE A 54 -7.77 -6.90 8.97
C ILE A 54 -6.96 -6.48 7.74
N SER A 55 -5.64 -6.35 7.89
CA SER A 55 -4.73 -5.96 6.80
C SER A 55 -4.83 -6.92 5.61
N THR A 56 -4.76 -8.22 5.86
CA THR A 56 -4.86 -9.26 4.81
C THR A 56 -6.22 -9.25 4.14
N TYR A 57 -7.31 -9.19 4.93
CA TYR A 57 -8.65 -9.18 4.38
C TYR A 57 -8.92 -7.96 3.50
N LEU A 58 -8.52 -6.77 3.95
CA LEU A 58 -8.66 -5.55 3.17
C LEU A 58 -7.82 -5.59 1.89
N ASP A 59 -6.58 -6.09 1.96
CA ASP A 59 -5.74 -6.28 0.76
C ASP A 59 -6.41 -7.20 -0.27
N GLN A 60 -6.99 -8.33 0.17
CA GLN A 60 -7.71 -9.25 -0.71
C GLN A 60 -8.92 -8.61 -1.40
N LEU A 61 -9.63 -7.71 -0.71
CA LEU A 61 -10.76 -6.98 -1.29
C LEU A 61 -10.32 -5.84 -2.23
N LEU A 62 -9.29 -5.10 -1.85
CA LEU A 62 -8.92 -3.83 -2.48
C LEU A 62 -7.93 -4.02 -3.64
N ARG A 63 -7.00 -4.98 -3.55
CA ARG A 63 -5.98 -5.19 -4.60
C ARG A 63 -6.57 -5.50 -5.97
N PRO A 64 -7.61 -6.35 -6.13
CA PRO A 64 -8.21 -6.59 -7.44
C PRO A 64 -8.84 -5.33 -8.05
N LEU A 65 -9.39 -4.45 -7.20
CA LEU A 65 -9.97 -3.17 -7.64
C LEU A 65 -8.89 -2.20 -8.10
N PHE A 66 -7.78 -2.13 -7.37
CA PHE A 66 -6.61 -1.37 -7.80
C PHE A 66 -6.11 -1.89 -9.15
N ASN A 67 -5.93 -3.20 -9.29
CA ASN A 67 -5.44 -3.80 -10.53
C ASN A 67 -6.33 -3.38 -11.72
N LYS A 68 -7.66 -3.37 -11.56
CA LYS A 68 -8.60 -2.92 -12.61
C LYS A 68 -8.36 -1.48 -13.07
N ILE A 69 -8.07 -0.55 -12.15
CA ILE A 69 -7.85 0.87 -12.50
C ILE A 69 -6.41 1.15 -12.94
N GLY A 70 -5.46 0.36 -12.45
CA GLY A 70 -4.01 0.55 -12.63
C GLY A 70 -3.44 -0.05 -13.92
N LEU A 71 -4.19 -0.90 -14.64
CA LEU A 71 -3.69 -1.64 -15.82
C LEU A 71 -2.89 -0.81 -16.83
N LYS A 72 -3.25 0.46 -17.04
CA LYS A 72 -2.58 1.33 -18.03
C LYS A 72 -1.30 1.99 -17.52
N THR A 73 -1.11 2.06 -16.21
CA THR A 73 -0.02 2.83 -15.57
C THR A 73 0.87 1.95 -14.70
N THR A 74 0.57 0.66 -14.58
CA THR A 74 1.33 -0.29 -13.78
C THR A 74 1.65 -1.52 -14.60
N THR A 75 2.86 -2.04 -14.43
CA THR A 75 3.33 -3.30 -15.00
C THR A 75 3.51 -4.35 -13.90
N THR A 76 3.46 -5.61 -14.29
CA THR A 76 3.68 -6.74 -13.36
C THR A 76 5.08 -7.35 -13.48
N SER A 77 5.85 -7.00 -14.53
CA SER A 77 7.19 -7.56 -14.73
C SER A 77 8.13 -6.59 -15.46
N GLY A 78 9.42 -6.65 -15.15
CA GLY A 78 10.43 -5.88 -15.88
C GLY A 78 10.50 -6.25 -17.36
N PHE A 79 10.17 -7.50 -17.73
CA PHE A 79 10.11 -7.92 -19.12
C PHE A 79 9.03 -7.19 -19.91
N GLU A 80 7.85 -7.02 -19.32
CA GLU A 80 6.74 -6.27 -19.91
C GLU A 80 7.13 -4.80 -20.13
N VAL A 81 7.83 -4.18 -19.17
CA VAL A 81 8.38 -2.81 -19.35
C VAL A 81 9.33 -2.75 -20.54
N MET A 82 10.30 -3.66 -20.61
CA MET A 82 11.28 -3.67 -21.71
C MET A 82 10.60 -3.86 -23.06
N LYS A 83 9.59 -4.73 -23.14
CA LYS A 83 8.79 -4.93 -24.35
C LYS A 83 8.06 -3.64 -24.75
N GLN A 84 7.37 -2.98 -23.81
CA GLN A 84 6.64 -1.74 -24.07
C GLN A 84 7.57 -0.60 -24.52
N VAL A 85 8.73 -0.45 -23.87
CA VAL A 85 9.73 0.55 -24.24
C VAL A 85 10.30 0.27 -25.63
N TYR A 86 10.59 -1.00 -25.95
CA TYR A 86 11.07 -1.41 -27.27
C TYR A 86 10.04 -1.08 -28.35
N GLU A 87 8.78 -1.52 -28.18
CA GLU A 87 7.69 -1.23 -29.12
C GLU A 87 7.49 0.28 -29.32
N TRP A 88 7.46 1.06 -28.23
CA TRP A 88 7.39 2.51 -28.30
C TRP A 88 8.54 3.13 -29.07
N SER A 89 9.77 2.62 -28.88
CA SER A 89 10.97 3.16 -29.53
C SER A 89 10.98 3.00 -31.05
N THR A 90 10.34 1.95 -31.58
CA THR A 90 10.29 1.70 -33.04
C THR A 90 9.58 2.80 -33.82
N THR A 91 8.71 3.58 -33.17
CA THR A 91 7.89 4.62 -33.81
C THR A 91 8.16 6.03 -33.28
N ASN A 92 8.61 6.17 -32.03
CA ASN A 92 8.69 7.47 -31.36
C ASN A 92 10.11 7.93 -31.05
N LEU A 93 11.12 7.05 -31.15
CA LEU A 93 12.49 7.40 -30.76
C LEU A 93 13.11 8.37 -31.78
N ARG A 94 13.57 9.52 -31.30
CA ARG A 94 14.30 10.54 -32.07
C ARG A 94 15.68 10.74 -31.47
N LYS A 95 16.55 11.42 -32.23
CA LYS A 95 17.92 11.71 -31.77
C LYS A 95 17.93 12.56 -30.50
N GLU A 96 16.92 13.41 -30.32
CA GLU A 96 16.76 14.32 -29.18
C GLU A 96 15.92 13.72 -28.04
N THR A 97 15.47 12.46 -28.16
CA THR A 97 14.67 11.82 -27.11
C THR A 97 15.52 11.58 -25.87
N LEU A 98 15.06 12.09 -24.73
CA LEU A 98 15.65 11.81 -23.42
C LEU A 98 14.80 10.79 -22.67
N LEU A 99 15.46 9.74 -22.18
CA LEU A 99 14.85 8.79 -21.25
C LEU A 99 15.14 9.23 -19.82
N CYS A 100 14.10 9.42 -19.04
CA CYS A 100 14.18 9.84 -17.65
C CYS A 100 13.57 8.78 -16.74
N THR A 101 14.17 8.57 -15.57
CA THR A 101 13.61 7.72 -14.51
C THR A 101 13.49 8.54 -13.22
N ILE A 102 12.43 8.25 -12.45
CA ILE A 102 12.17 8.89 -11.17
C ILE A 102 11.96 7.77 -10.16
N ASP A 103 12.71 7.79 -9.05
CA ASP A 103 12.60 6.82 -7.97
C ASP A 103 12.05 7.50 -6.71
N VAL A 104 11.02 6.90 -6.10
CA VAL A 104 10.45 7.40 -4.85
C VAL A 104 11.15 6.74 -3.67
N VAL A 105 11.85 7.54 -2.87
CA VAL A 105 12.59 7.07 -1.70
C VAL A 105 11.62 6.65 -0.58
N ASP A 106 11.83 5.45 -0.04
CA ASP A 106 11.19 4.94 1.17
C ASP A 106 9.66 5.06 1.22
N LEU A 107 9.01 4.82 0.07
CA LEU A 107 7.58 5.00 -0.15
C LEU A 107 6.72 4.48 1.03
N TYR A 108 6.87 3.21 1.42
CA TYR A 108 5.99 2.60 2.43
C TYR A 108 6.12 3.25 3.81
N THR A 109 7.34 3.59 4.24
CA THR A 109 7.59 4.22 5.54
C THR A 109 7.29 5.72 5.53
N MET A 110 7.15 6.33 4.35
CA MET A 110 6.99 7.78 4.22
C MET A 110 5.61 8.25 3.77
N ILE A 111 4.73 7.37 3.27
CA ILE A 111 3.36 7.73 2.90
C ILE A 111 2.64 8.38 4.10
N PRO A 112 2.10 9.60 3.94
CA PRO A 112 1.24 10.20 4.93
C PRO A 112 0.00 9.32 5.18
N GLN A 113 -0.20 8.89 6.44
CA GLN A 113 -1.16 7.83 6.77
C GLN A 113 -2.61 8.21 6.41
N THR A 114 -2.96 9.48 6.60
CA THR A 114 -4.32 9.98 6.29
C THR A 114 -4.56 9.95 4.79
N GLU A 115 -3.60 10.45 4.02
CA GLU A 115 -3.65 10.59 2.57
C GLU A 115 -3.60 9.21 1.90
N GLY A 116 -2.84 8.27 2.44
CA GLY A 116 -2.86 6.87 2.00
C GLY A 116 -4.25 6.22 2.16
N VAL A 117 -4.92 6.45 3.28
CA VAL A 117 -6.30 5.97 3.49
C VAL A 117 -7.29 6.70 2.58
N LEU A 118 -7.11 8.02 2.38
CA LEU A 118 -7.92 8.78 1.43
C LEU A 118 -7.72 8.33 -0.01
N ALA A 119 -6.54 7.82 -0.38
CA ALA A 119 -6.32 7.24 -1.70
C ALA A 119 -7.18 5.99 -1.94
N ILE A 120 -7.37 5.13 -0.92
CA ILE A 120 -8.36 4.04 -1.00
C ILE A 120 -9.74 4.63 -1.23
N LYS A 121 -10.16 5.65 -0.47
CA LYS A 121 -11.47 6.27 -0.64
C LYS A 121 -11.65 6.78 -2.08
N LYS A 122 -10.67 7.50 -2.61
CA LYS A 122 -10.67 8.01 -4.00
C LYS A 122 -10.83 6.89 -5.02
N MET A 123 -10.15 5.75 -4.83
CA MET A 123 -10.32 4.58 -5.71
C MET A 123 -11.75 4.05 -5.65
N LEU A 124 -12.31 3.92 -4.45
CA LEU A 124 -13.66 3.39 -4.26
C LEU A 124 -14.73 4.32 -4.85
N ASP A 125 -14.56 5.64 -4.67
CA ASP A 125 -15.41 6.67 -5.27
C ASP A 125 -15.28 6.66 -6.81
N TYR A 126 -14.05 6.54 -7.34
CA TYR A 126 -13.78 6.46 -8.79
C TYR A 126 -14.43 5.23 -9.45
N LEU A 127 -14.59 4.15 -8.71
CA LEU A 127 -15.28 2.94 -9.14
C LEU A 127 -16.78 2.96 -8.84
N GLU A 128 -17.30 4.06 -8.29
CA GLU A 128 -18.71 4.25 -7.92
C GLU A 128 -19.27 3.15 -7.01
N LEU A 129 -18.40 2.57 -6.17
CA LEU A 129 -18.80 1.51 -5.26
C LEU A 129 -19.51 2.12 -4.04
N LYS A 130 -20.38 1.33 -3.40
CA LYS A 130 -20.99 1.68 -2.10
C LYS A 130 -20.61 0.69 -1.00
N GLN A 131 -20.30 -0.54 -1.40
CA GLN A 131 -19.88 -1.63 -0.51
C GLN A 131 -19.06 -2.67 -1.27
N ILE A 132 -18.18 -3.39 -0.57
CA ILE A 132 -17.39 -4.51 -1.10
C ILE A 132 -17.24 -5.57 -0.02
N GLY A 133 -17.36 -6.85 -0.37
CA GLY A 133 -17.17 -7.95 0.59
C GLY A 133 -18.18 -7.93 1.75
N GLY A 134 -19.36 -7.33 1.54
CA GLY A 134 -20.35 -7.12 2.60
C GLY A 134 -19.99 -6.02 3.60
N LEU A 135 -19.03 -5.15 3.28
CA LEU A 135 -18.67 -3.98 4.08
C LEU A 135 -19.00 -2.70 3.31
N LYS A 136 -19.66 -1.76 3.99
CA LYS A 136 -19.81 -0.38 3.50
C LYS A 136 -18.44 0.28 3.37
N ILE A 137 -18.30 1.21 2.43
CA ILE A 137 -17.04 1.94 2.22
C ILE A 137 -16.56 2.62 3.50
N GLU A 138 -17.45 3.23 4.28
CA GLU A 138 -17.07 3.89 5.53
C GLU A 138 -16.41 2.93 6.51
N THR A 139 -16.88 1.67 6.56
CA THR A 139 -16.26 0.62 7.37
C THR A 139 -14.88 0.26 6.82
N ILE A 140 -14.73 0.11 5.50
CA ILE A 140 -13.43 -0.15 4.85
C ILE A 140 -12.42 0.95 5.20
N ILE A 141 -12.80 2.23 5.07
CA ILE A 141 -11.94 3.37 5.39
C ILE A 141 -11.56 3.40 6.88
N ARG A 142 -12.51 3.10 7.78
CA ARG A 142 -12.24 3.01 9.22
C ARG A 142 -11.26 1.89 9.56
N LEU A 143 -11.44 0.71 8.96
CA LEU A 143 -10.54 -0.42 9.16
C LEU A 143 -9.15 -0.14 8.57
N SER A 144 -9.06 0.46 7.39
CA SER A 144 -7.77 0.86 6.79
C SER A 144 -7.04 1.87 7.67
N ARG A 145 -7.73 2.89 8.19
CA ARG A 145 -7.17 3.83 9.16
C ARG A 145 -6.74 3.12 10.44
N PHE A 146 -7.51 2.16 10.93
CA PHE A 146 -7.15 1.39 12.11
C PHE A 146 -5.84 0.61 11.90
N VAL A 147 -5.67 -0.08 10.77
CA VAL A 147 -4.41 -0.77 10.43
C VAL A 147 -3.25 0.22 10.38
N MET A 148 -3.39 1.34 9.66
CA MET A 148 -2.30 2.32 9.52
C MET A 148 -1.90 2.97 10.85
N LYS A 149 -2.88 3.24 11.74
CA LYS A 149 -2.65 3.94 13.01
C LYS A 149 -2.20 3.03 14.15
N ASN A 150 -2.30 1.72 14.03
CA ASN A 150 -1.98 0.79 15.13
C ASN A 150 -0.80 -0.12 14.78
N ASN A 151 0.24 0.43 14.15
CA ASN A 151 1.48 -0.28 13.86
C ASN A 151 2.46 -0.14 15.02
N TYR A 152 2.52 -1.15 15.89
CA TYR A 152 3.42 -1.19 17.03
C TYR A 152 4.42 -2.34 16.87
N PHE A 153 5.68 -2.11 17.22
CA PHE A 153 6.72 -3.13 17.11
C PHE A 153 7.78 -3.00 18.20
N LEU A 154 8.49 -4.11 18.43
CA LEU A 154 9.65 -4.19 19.31
C LEU A 154 10.93 -3.99 18.50
N TYR A 155 11.84 -3.17 19.02
CA TYR A 155 13.20 -3.04 18.53
C TYR A 155 14.14 -2.84 19.72
N GLU A 156 15.20 -3.65 19.81
CA GLU A 156 16.20 -3.57 20.89
C GLU A 156 15.58 -3.50 22.31
N GLY A 157 14.55 -4.31 22.56
CA GLY A 157 13.86 -4.38 23.86
C GLY A 157 12.90 -3.21 24.14
N GLN A 158 12.78 -2.24 23.23
CA GLN A 158 11.91 -1.08 23.38
C GLN A 158 10.70 -1.14 22.44
N TYR A 159 9.59 -0.55 22.88
CA TYR A 159 8.33 -0.48 22.14
C TYR A 159 8.26 0.80 21.33
N TYR A 160 7.91 0.67 20.05
CA TYR A 160 7.76 1.81 19.15
C TYR A 160 6.40 1.81 18.49
N HIS A 161 5.91 3.02 18.22
CA HIS A 161 4.70 3.27 17.45
C HIS A 161 5.06 3.98 16.14
N GLN A 162 4.67 3.39 15.02
CA GLN A 162 4.90 4.00 13.72
C GLN A 162 3.87 5.12 13.45
N ILE A 163 4.34 6.36 13.51
CA ILE A 163 3.50 7.56 13.33
C ILE A 163 3.34 8.01 11.86
N ARG A 164 4.20 7.51 10.96
CA ARG A 164 4.23 7.83 9.53
C ARG A 164 4.44 6.58 8.68
N GLY A 165 3.84 6.54 7.50
CA GLY A 165 3.89 5.36 6.64
C GLY A 165 3.08 4.19 7.18
N GLY A 166 3.20 3.06 6.48
CA GLY A 166 2.73 1.75 6.92
C GLY A 166 3.90 0.83 7.22
N ALA A 167 3.62 -0.23 7.96
CA ALA A 167 4.61 -1.26 8.26
C ALA A 167 5.03 -1.99 6.97
N MET A 168 6.33 -1.96 6.65
CA MET A 168 6.91 -2.78 5.58
C MET A 168 6.77 -4.26 5.98
N GLY A 169 5.72 -4.92 5.48
CA GLY A 169 5.33 -6.27 5.90
C GLY A 169 3.81 -6.43 6.09
N SER A 170 3.07 -5.31 6.22
CA SER A 170 1.60 -5.33 6.23
C SER A 170 1.07 -5.43 4.79
N PRO A 171 0.22 -6.44 4.47
CA PRO A 171 -0.38 -6.57 3.14
C PRO A 171 -1.12 -5.32 2.65
N LEU A 172 -1.86 -4.64 3.53
CA LEU A 172 -2.63 -3.46 3.16
C LEU A 172 -1.74 -2.27 2.80
N THR A 173 -0.54 -2.18 3.38
CA THR A 173 0.40 -1.08 3.10
C THR A 173 0.80 -1.05 1.62
N LEU A 174 0.99 -2.23 1.00
CA LEU A 174 1.24 -2.36 -0.44
C LEU A 174 0.08 -1.77 -1.26
N THR A 175 -1.14 -2.20 -0.98
CA THR A 175 -2.32 -1.72 -1.71
C THR A 175 -2.56 -0.22 -1.51
N ILE A 176 -2.34 0.31 -0.30
CA ILE A 176 -2.39 1.75 -0.03
C ILE A 176 -1.34 2.50 -0.85
N ALA A 177 -0.10 2.01 -0.88
CA ALA A 177 0.98 2.67 -1.61
C ALA A 177 0.68 2.75 -3.11
N ASN A 178 0.19 1.66 -3.70
CA ASN A 178 -0.22 1.61 -5.09
C ASN A 178 -1.36 2.61 -5.37
N CYS A 179 -2.41 2.63 -4.54
CA CYS A 179 -3.51 3.59 -4.69
C CYS A 179 -3.01 5.04 -4.57
N TYR A 180 -2.15 5.31 -3.58
CA TYR A 180 -1.60 6.64 -3.34
C TYR A 180 -0.80 7.13 -4.55
N MET A 181 0.13 6.32 -5.05
CA MET A 181 0.96 6.66 -6.21
C MET A 181 0.12 6.88 -7.46
N PHE A 182 -0.87 6.02 -7.72
CA PHE A 182 -1.75 6.15 -8.87
C PHE A 182 -2.47 7.51 -8.94
N PHE A 183 -2.97 8.02 -7.81
CA PHE A 183 -3.59 9.35 -7.79
C PHE A 183 -2.57 10.49 -7.75
N PHE A 184 -1.42 10.26 -7.13
CA PHE A 184 -0.34 11.24 -7.03
C PHE A 184 0.28 11.53 -8.41
N GLU A 185 0.67 10.49 -9.14
CA GLU A 185 1.30 10.58 -10.47
C GLU A 185 0.39 11.23 -11.51
N ARG A 186 -0.93 10.98 -11.46
CA ARG A 186 -1.89 11.61 -12.37
C ARG A 186 -1.86 13.14 -12.30
N ASN A 187 -1.64 13.71 -11.12
CA ASN A 187 -1.53 15.16 -10.99
C ASN A 187 -0.24 15.68 -11.63
N ILE A 188 0.86 14.94 -11.49
CA ILE A 188 2.14 15.27 -12.11
C ILE A 188 2.03 15.18 -13.64
N VAL A 189 1.49 14.07 -14.16
CA VAL A 189 1.29 13.88 -15.61
C VAL A 189 0.45 15.02 -16.19
N LYS A 190 -0.67 15.38 -15.55
CA LYS A 190 -1.49 16.51 -16.00
C LYS A 190 -0.74 17.83 -16.06
N GLN A 191 0.16 18.10 -15.09
CA GLN A 191 0.96 19.32 -15.09
C GLN A 191 2.00 19.32 -16.23
N ILE A 192 2.56 18.15 -16.56
CA ILE A 192 3.56 18.01 -17.63
C ILE A 192 2.90 18.08 -19.01
N THR A 193 1.70 17.50 -19.18
CA THR A 193 1.03 17.42 -20.49
C THR A 193 0.13 18.61 -20.82
N ASN A 194 -0.24 19.42 -19.82
CA ASN A 194 -1.03 20.64 -20.02
C ASN A 194 -0.14 21.90 -20.17
N ALA A 195 1.18 21.70 -20.31
CA ALA A 195 2.15 22.69 -20.77
C ALA A 195 2.51 22.38 -22.23
#